data_AF-A0A6J4TH98-F1
#
_entry.id   AF-A0A6J4TH98-F1
#
_cell.length_a   1.000
_cell.length_b   1.000
_cell.length_c   1.000
_cell.angle_alpha   90.00
_cell.angle_beta   90.00
_cell.angle_gamma   90.00
#
_symmetry.space_group_name_H-M   'P 1'
#
loop_
_entity.id
_entity.type
_entity.pdbx_description
1 polymer ?
#
loop_
_entity_poly.entity_id
_entity_poly.type
_entity_poly.pdbx_seq_one_letter_code
_entity_poly.pdbx_strand_id
1 'polypeptide(L)' 'ARQAVALAPFMPEKAAALWALLGAPGRLDEQRFASHDAIDPTGWRVQRGAALFPRPEPAAG' A
#
# COMPACT_ATOMS: atom_id res chain seq x y z
N ALA A 1 4.93 -4.34 -2.54
CA ALA A 1 5.58 -3.26 -1.76
C ALA A 1 5.99 -2.11 -2.66
N ARG A 2 6.91 -2.34 -3.60
CA ARG A 2 7.29 -1.48 -4.73
C ARG A 2 6.14 -0.65 -5.35
N GLN A 3 5.05 -1.30 -5.72
CA GLN A 3 3.87 -0.62 -6.27
C GLN A 3 3.22 0.41 -5.32
N ALA A 4 3.25 0.21 -4.00
CA ALA A 4 2.73 1.19 -3.05
C ALA A 4 3.54 2.50 -3.12
N VAL A 5 4.88 2.41 -3.26
CA VAL A 5 5.75 3.59 -3.45
C VAL A 5 5.41 4.29 -4.76
N ALA A 6 5.19 3.54 -5.84
CA ALA A 6 4.81 4.11 -7.14
C ALA A 6 3.41 4.77 -7.11
N LEU A 7 2.48 4.26 -6.29
CA LEU A 7 1.12 4.78 -6.16
C LEU A 7 1.02 6.01 -5.24
N ALA A 8 1.99 6.22 -4.35
CA ALA A 8 1.95 7.27 -3.33
C ALA A 8 1.64 8.69 -3.87
N PRO A 9 2.17 9.13 -5.02
CA PRO A 9 1.86 10.45 -5.57
C PRO A 9 0.41 10.63 -6.04
N PHE A 10 -0.29 9.52 -6.33
CA PHE A 10 -1.64 9.54 -6.92
C PHE A 10 -2.72 9.16 -5.92
N MET A 11 -2.41 8.24 -5.01
CA MET A 11 -3.34 7.70 -4.02
C MET A 11 -2.63 7.51 -2.67
N PRO A 12 -2.21 8.59 -1.99
CA PRO A 12 -1.34 8.51 -0.82
C PRO A 12 -1.92 7.66 0.31
N GLU A 13 -3.22 7.82 0.61
CA GLU A 13 -3.88 7.06 1.67
C GLU A 13 -3.99 5.55 1.35
N LYS A 14 -4.37 5.22 0.11
CA LYS A 14 -4.49 3.81 -0.32
C LYS A 14 -3.13 3.14 -0.44
N ALA A 15 -2.13 3.88 -0.89
CA ALA A 15 -0.76 3.42 -0.93
C ALA A 15 -0.23 3.13 0.48
N ALA A 16 -0.46 4.03 1.45
CA ALA A 16 -0.07 3.81 2.85
C ALA A 16 -0.81 2.61 3.48
N ALA A 17 -2.11 2.48 3.23
CA ALA A 17 -2.87 1.31 3.67
C ALA A 17 -2.34 0.00 3.05
N LEU A 18 -2.01 0.00 1.76
CA LEU A 18 -1.37 -1.15 1.10
C LEU A 18 0.00 -1.48 1.72
N TRP A 19 0.82 -0.47 2.03
CA TRP A 19 2.11 -0.64 2.70
C TRP A 19 1.95 -1.36 4.04
N ALA A 20 1.00 -0.92 4.87
CA ALA A 20 0.68 -1.56 6.14
C ALA A 20 0.16 -3.00 5.97
N LEU A 21 -0.75 -3.24 5.01
CA LEU A 21 -1.27 -4.59 4.73
C LEU A 21 -0.18 -5.56 4.29
N LEU A 22 0.85 -5.08 3.59
CA LEU A 22 1.99 -5.92 3.20
C LEU A 22 2.90 -6.29 4.39
N GLY A 23 2.65 -5.75 5.58
CA GLY A 23 3.54 -5.91 6.74
C GLY A 23 4.86 -5.18 6.57
N ALA A 24 4.89 -4.13 5.74
CA ALA A 24 6.08 -3.38 5.47
C ALA A 24 6.51 -2.56 6.70
N PRO A 25 7.80 -2.47 7.00
CA PRO A 25 8.30 -1.69 8.14
C PRO A 25 8.22 -0.18 7.84
N GLY A 26 8.22 0.61 8.93
CA GLY A 26 8.25 2.07 8.85
C GLY A 26 7.03 2.67 8.15
N ARG A 27 7.18 3.91 7.69
CA ARG A 27 6.12 4.63 6.99
C ARG A 27 6.39 4.70 5.49
N LEU A 28 5.32 4.74 4.69
CA LEU A 28 5.45 4.84 3.23
C LEU A 28 6.05 6.18 2.78
N ASP A 29 5.75 7.27 3.48
CA ASP A 29 6.22 8.62 3.15
C ASP A 29 7.73 8.82 3.37
N GLU A 30 8.37 7.92 4.12
CA GLU A 30 9.82 7.81 4.26
C GLU A 30 10.47 7.15 3.03
N GLN A 31 9.69 6.42 2.24
CA GLN A 31 10.18 5.78 1.02
C GLN A 31 10.29 6.78 -0.12
N ARG A 32 11.28 6.54 -0.98
CA ARG A 32 11.51 7.31 -2.20
C ARG A 32 11.53 6.39 -3.39
N PHE A 33 11.09 6.90 -4.54
CA PHE A 33 11.12 6.14 -5.79
C PHE A 33 12.54 5.70 -6.16
N ALA A 34 13.57 6.49 -5.82
CA ALA A 34 14.97 6.12 -6.02
C ALA A 34 15.42 4.86 -5.24
N SER A 35 14.76 4.54 -4.11
CA SER A 35 15.07 3.37 -3.27
C SER A 35 14.18 2.17 -3.58
N HIS A 36 13.38 2.24 -4.65
CA HIS A 36 12.36 1.26 -4.99
C HIS A 36 12.90 -0.17 -5.15
N ASP A 37 14.09 -0.33 -5.74
CA ASP A 37 14.66 -1.65 -6.00
C ASP A 37 15.22 -2.29 -4.72
N ALA A 38 15.65 -1.47 -3.75
CA ALA A 38 16.16 -1.91 -2.46
C ALA A 38 15.08 -2.48 -1.51
N ILE A 39 13.80 -2.40 -1.89
CA ILE A 39 12.70 -2.96 -1.11
C ILE A 39 12.70 -4.49 -1.24
N ASP A 40 13.14 -5.16 -0.18
CA ASP A 40 13.07 -6.61 -0.04
C ASP A 40 11.91 -7.02 0.89
N PRO A 41 10.86 -7.67 0.37
CA PRO A 41 9.72 -8.12 1.18
C PRO A 41 9.98 -9.46 1.90
N THR A 42 11.16 -10.05 1.76
CA THR A 42 11.48 -11.36 2.36
C THR A 42 11.30 -11.32 3.87
N GLY A 43 10.53 -12.27 4.40
CA GLY A 43 10.22 -12.38 5.83
C GLY A 43 9.13 -11.43 6.35
N TRP A 44 8.55 -10.56 5.51
CA TRP A 44 7.43 -9.72 5.93
C TRP A 44 6.19 -10.57 6.21
N ARG A 45 5.51 -10.28 7.33
CA ARG A 45 4.24 -10.92 7.67
C ARG A 45 3.10 -10.05 7.14
N VAL A 46 2.48 -10.50 6.05
CA VAL A 46 1.29 -9.86 5.46
C VAL A 46 0.15 -9.86 6.47
N GLN A 47 -0.54 -8.73 6.55
CA GLN A 47 -1.68 -8.52 7.42
C GLN A 47 -2.98 -8.69 6.63
N ARG A 48 -3.99 -9.28 7.27
CA ARG A 48 -5.36 -9.27 6.74
C ARG A 48 -6.04 -8.00 7.23
N GLY A 49 -6.68 -7.27 6.31
CA GLY A 49 -7.46 -6.07 6.65
C GLY A 49 -8.61 -5.84 5.67
N ALA A 50 -9.27 -4.69 5.83
CA ALA A 50 -10.39 -4.31 4.97
C ALA A 50 -9.97 -4.14 3.51
N ALA A 51 -10.93 -4.27 2.60
CA ALA A 51 -10.69 -4.01 1.18
C ALA A 51 -10.22 -2.56 0.97
N LEU A 52 -9.11 -2.38 0.25
CA LEU A 52 -8.58 -1.05 -0.06
C LEU A 52 -9.57 -0.21 -0.88
N PHE A 53 -10.30 -0.86 -1.78
CA PHE A 53 -11.33 -0.27 -2.61
C PHE A 53 -12.62 -1.06 -2.41
N PRO A 54 -13.51 -0.63 -1.50
CA PRO A 54 -14.79 -1.28 -1.33
C PRO A 54 -15.62 -1.17 -2.61
N ARG A 55 -16.39 -2.22 -2.91
CA ARG A 55 -17.31 -2.19 -4.04
C ARG A 55 -18.40 -1.14 -3.75
N PRO A 56 -18.71 -0.23 -4.68
CA PRO A 56 -19.86 0.65 -4.54
C PRO A 56 -21.13 -0.20 -4.43
N GLU A 57 -22.01 0.13 -3.50
CA GLU A 57 -23.36 -0.43 -3.52
C GLU A 57 -24.09 0.07 -4.78
N PRO A 58 -24.92 -0.78 -5.42
CA PRO A 58 -25.78 -0.30 -6.49
C PRO A 58 -26.65 0.83 -5.96
N ALA A 59 -26.69 1.97 -6.67
CA ALA A 59 -27.63 3.02 -6.35
C ALA A 59 -29.06 2.42 -6.43
N ALA A 60 -29.84 2.58 -5.36
CA ALA A 60 -31.26 2.23 -5.40
C ALA A 60 -31.93 3.06 -6.50
N GLY A 61 -32.43 2.38 -7.53
CA GLY A 61 -33.19 2.99 -8.63
C GLY A 61 -34.61 3.35 -8.24
#